data_AF-A0A4Y8UKN7-F1
#
_entry.id   AF-A0A4Y8UKN7-F1
#
_cell.length_a   1.000
_cell.length_b   1.000
_cell.length_c   1.000
_cell.angle_alpha   90.00
_cell.angle_beta   90.00
_cell.angle_gamma   90.00
#
_symmetry.space_group_name_H-M   'P 1'
#
loop_
_entity.id
_entity.type
_entity.pdbx_description
1 polymer ?
#
loop_
_entity_poly.entity_id
_entity_poly.type
_entity_poly.pdbx_seq_one_letter_code
_entity_poly.pdbx_strand_id
1 'polypeptide(L)'
;MLRYLPFVLIAAFALYCAFDVLGSDARRRRGVPTLVWVLVVLLPVLGGVLWLLVSRSAPAPGQSRAARGPVAPDDDPEFLRRLDLERRRREQQARGDDTDDAASA
;
A
#
# COMPACT_ATOMS: atom_id res chain seq x y z
N MET A 1 17.24 -8.39 3.96
CA MET A 1 17.25 -9.86 4.22
C MET A 1 16.72 -10.23 5.60
N LEU A 2 17.01 -9.46 6.66
CA LEU A 2 16.54 -9.72 8.04
C LEU A 2 15.01 -9.84 8.20
N ARG A 3 14.23 -9.26 7.27
CA ARG A 3 12.76 -9.34 7.27
C ARG A 3 12.22 -10.78 7.16
N TYR A 4 12.98 -11.70 6.56
CA TYR A 4 12.56 -13.10 6.41
C TYR A 4 13.01 -14.00 7.57
N LEU A 5 13.91 -13.49 8.41
CA LEU A 5 14.48 -14.22 9.54
C LEU A 5 13.43 -14.82 10.50
N PRO A 6 12.39 -14.08 10.95
CA PRO A 6 11.38 -14.68 11.83
C PRO A 6 10.58 -15.80 11.16
N PHE A 7 10.29 -15.69 9.86
CA PHE A 7 9.56 -16.72 9.11
C PHE A 7 10.35 -18.01 8.99
N VAL A 8 11.64 -17.91 8.64
CA VAL A 8 12.55 -19.06 8.55
C VAL A 8 12.70 -19.71 9.92
N LEU A 9 12.78 -18.92 10.99
CA LEU A 9 12.93 -19.43 12.35
C LEU A 9 11.68 -20.19 12.83
N ILE A 10 10.48 -19.68 12.55
CA ILE A 10 9.22 -20.38 12.84
C ILE A 10 9.11 -21.68 12.04
N ALA A 11 9.45 -21.67 10.75
CA ALA A 11 9.40 -22.86 9.91
C ALA A 11 10.42 -23.92 10.36
N ALA A 12 11.65 -23.52 10.68
CA ALA A 12 12.68 -24.41 11.18
C ALA A 12 12.31 -25.02 12.54
N PHE A 13 11.75 -24.21 13.45
CA PHE A 13 11.26 -24.69 14.74
C PHE A 13 10.12 -25.71 14.58
N ALA A 14 9.17 -25.45 13.67
CA ALA A 14 8.09 -26.38 13.37
C ALA A 14 8.59 -27.71 12.79
N LEU A 15 9.54 -27.65 11.84
CA LEU A 15 10.18 -28.84 11.29
C LEU A 15 10.92 -29.63 12.36
N TYR A 16 11.68 -28.96 13.23
CA TYR A 16 12.35 -29.60 14.37
C TYR A 16 11.36 -30.33 15.27
N CYS A 17 10.27 -29.66 15.68
CA CYS A 17 9.24 -30.28 16.52
C CYS A 17 8.54 -31.45 15.81
N ALA A 18 8.29 -31.35 14.50
CA ALA A 18 7.75 -32.47 13.73
C ALA A 18 8.71 -33.67 13.74
N PHE A 19 10.00 -33.47 13.44
CA PHE A 19 10.99 -34.54 13.47
C PHE A 19 11.18 -35.14 14.86
N ASP A 20 11.17 -34.33 15.93
CA ASP A 20 11.21 -34.81 17.32
C ASP A 20 10.00 -35.71 17.64
N VAL A 21 8.82 -35.32 17.17
CA VAL A 21 7.59 -36.10 17.33
C VAL A 21 7.66 -37.41 16.53
N LEU A 22 8.14 -37.38 15.28
CA LEU A 22 8.31 -38.58 14.46
C LEU A 22 9.31 -39.57 15.07
N GLY A 23 10.41 -39.08 15.66
CA GLY A 23 11.43 -39.91 16.31
C GLY A 23 11.11 -40.35 17.74
N SER A 24 10.09 -39.76 18.37
CA SER A 24 9.75 -40.07 19.77
C SER A 24 9.17 -41.47 19.97
N ASP A 25 9.30 -42.04 21.17
CA ASP A 25 8.69 -43.31 21.54
C ASP A 25 7.25 -43.16 22.04
N ALA A 26 6.43 -44.20 21.90
CA ALA A 26 5.01 -44.20 22.32
C ALA A 26 4.81 -43.89 23.81
N ARG A 27 5.78 -44.27 24.66
CA ARG A 27 5.81 -43.92 26.10
C ARG A 27 5.95 -42.41 26.35
N ARG A 28 6.68 -41.69 25.49
CA ARG A 28 6.91 -40.24 25.61
C ARG A 28 5.70 -39.43 25.13
N ARG A 29 4.91 -39.99 24.21
CA ARG A 29 3.68 -39.39 23.65
C ARG A 29 2.42 -39.58 24.52
N ARG A 30 2.54 -40.16 25.72
CA ARG A 30 1.41 -40.41 26.66
C ARG A 30 0.22 -41.14 25.99
N GLY A 31 0.50 -42.07 25.09
CA GLY A 31 -0.53 -42.83 24.36
C GLY A 31 -1.24 -42.07 23.23
N VAL A 32 -0.88 -40.81 22.97
CA VAL A 32 -1.44 -40.03 21.86
C VAL A 32 -0.73 -40.40 20.55
N PRO A 33 -1.45 -40.62 19.44
CA PRO A 33 -0.84 -40.96 18.16
C PRO A 33 0.05 -39.84 17.62
N THR A 34 1.17 -40.22 16.99
CA THR A 34 2.18 -39.31 16.43
C THR A 34 1.58 -38.25 15.51
N LEU A 35 0.59 -38.63 14.71
CA LEU A 35 -0.13 -37.74 13.78
C LEU A 35 -0.79 -36.55 14.48
N VAL A 36 -1.37 -36.75 15.67
CA VAL A 36 -2.04 -35.66 16.41
C VAL A 36 -1.01 -34.61 16.84
N TRP A 37 0.15 -35.06 17.34
CA TRP A 37 1.24 -34.16 17.72
C TRP A 37 1.83 -33.41 16.52
N VAL A 38 1.99 -34.09 15.38
CA VAL A 38 2.41 -33.43 14.13
C VAL A 38 1.41 -32.35 13.71
N LEU A 39 0.10 -32.64 13.76
CA LEU A 39 -0.95 -31.66 13.48
C LEU A 39 -0.88 -30.45 14.41
N VAL A 40 -0.71 -30.65 15.72
CA VAL A 40 -0.61 -29.55 16.70
C VAL A 40 0.54 -28.60 16.37
N VAL A 41 1.68 -29.13 15.93
CA VAL A 41 2.85 -28.32 15.52
C VAL A 41 2.63 -27.66 14.16
N LEU A 42 2.03 -28.38 13.22
CA LEU A 42 1.91 -27.96 11.82
C LEU A 42 0.78 -26.95 11.59
N LEU A 43 -0.33 -27.07 12.31
CA LEU A 43 -1.54 -26.24 12.15
C LEU A 43 -1.29 -24.73 12.30
N PRO A 44 -0.59 -24.20 13.33
CA PRO A 44 -0.34 -22.77 13.44
C PRO A 44 0.57 -22.24 12.32
N VAL A 45 1.49 -23.07 11.83
CA VAL A 45 2.43 -22.70 10.77
C VAL A 45 1.72 -22.65 9.43
N LEU A 46 0.98 -23.70 9.09
CA LEU A 46 0.15 -23.74 7.87
C LEU A 46 -0.92 -22.66 7.89
N GLY A 47 -1.58 -22.45 9.04
CA GLY A 47 -2.56 -21.39 9.20
C GLY A 47 -1.96 -20.00 8.93
N GLY A 48 -0.78 -19.71 9.49
CA GLY A 48 -0.07 -18.46 9.23
C GLY A 48 0.36 -18.29 7.77
N VAL A 49 0.90 -19.35 7.15
CA VAL A 49 1.30 -19.35 5.74
C VAL A 49 0.09 -19.14 4.83
N LEU A 50 -1.00 -19.88 5.07
CA LEU A 50 -2.23 -19.78 4.29
C LEU A 50 -2.87 -18.40 4.43
N TRP A 51 -2.92 -17.84 5.65
CA TRP A 51 -3.37 -16.47 5.88
C TRP A 51 -2.56 -15.46 5.09
N LEU A 52 -1.23 -15.59 5.06
CA LEU A 52 -0.36 -14.68 4.29
C LEU A 52 -0.55 -14.81 2.78
N LEU A 53 -0.73 -16.03 2.28
CA LEU A 53 -1.00 -16.27 0.86
C LEU A 53 -2.35 -15.65 0.45
N VAL A 54 -3.40 -15.86 1.25
CA VAL A 54 -4.73 -15.27 1.03
C VAL A 54 -4.69 -13.75 1.20
N SER A 55 -4.07 -13.25 2.26
CA SER A 55 -3.95 -11.80 2.54
C SER A 55 -3.15 -11.06 1.47
N ARG A 56 -2.16 -11.69 0.82
CA ARG A 56 -1.43 -11.09 -0.31
C ARG A 56 -2.23 -11.04 -1.61
N SER A 57 -3.29 -11.84 -1.74
CA SER A 57 -4.22 -11.77 -2.87
C SER A 57 -5.33 -10.73 -2.67
N ALA A 58 -5.49 -10.21 -1.46
CA ALA A 58 -6.36 -9.07 -1.23
C ALA A 58 -5.72 -7.80 -1.82
N PRO A 59 -6.44 -7.02 -2.65
CA PRO A 59 -5.97 -5.70 -3.06
C PRO A 59 -5.66 -4.90 -1.79
N ALA A 60 -4.46 -4.34 -1.69
CA ALA A 60 -4.13 -3.46 -0.57
C ALA A 60 -5.21 -2.37 -0.47
N PRO A 61 -5.91 -2.21 0.68
CA PRO A 61 -6.86 -1.13 0.86
C PRO A 61 -6.07 0.18 0.83
N GLY A 62 -6.01 0.80 -0.35
CA GLY A 62 -5.18 1.97 -0.63
C GLY A 62 -4.54 2.01 -2.01
N GLN A 63 -4.45 0.89 -2.75
CA GLN A 63 -3.82 0.89 -4.09
C GLN A 63 -4.83 1.11 -5.24
N SER A 64 -6.12 1.29 -4.95
CA SER A 64 -7.18 1.57 -5.92
C SER A 64 -7.75 2.99 -5.83
N ARG A 65 -6.97 3.93 -5.31
CA ARG A 65 -7.19 5.34 -5.60
C ARG A 65 -5.81 5.98 -5.69
N ALA A 66 -5.23 5.96 -6.89
CA ALA A 66 -4.56 7.16 -7.34
C ALA A 66 -5.57 8.27 -7.05
N ALA A 67 -5.36 8.98 -5.94
CA ALA A 67 -6.07 10.20 -5.69
C ALA A 67 -5.79 10.98 -6.97
N ARG A 68 -6.80 11.15 -7.82
CA ARG A 68 -6.92 12.40 -8.56
C ARG A 68 -6.87 13.44 -7.46
N GLY A 69 -5.65 13.85 -7.13
CA GLY A 69 -5.42 14.99 -6.29
C GLY A 69 -6.17 16.16 -6.92
N PRO A 70 -6.39 17.23 -6.16
CA PRO A 70 -6.84 18.48 -6.77
C PRO A 70 -6.03 18.71 -8.05
N VAL A 71 -6.72 18.90 -9.19
CA VAL A 71 -6.06 19.27 -10.45
C VAL A 71 -5.21 20.49 -10.12
N ALA A 72 -3.91 20.43 -10.43
CA ALA A 72 -3.04 21.57 -10.20
C ALA A 72 -3.65 22.77 -10.95
N PRO A 73 -3.70 23.98 -10.34
CA PRO A 73 -4.31 25.14 -10.99
C PRO A 73 -3.80 25.41 -12.41
N ASP A 74 -2.54 25.04 -12.70
CA ASP A 74 -1.90 25.16 -14.00
C ASP A 74 -2.50 24.25 -15.09
N ASP A 75 -3.18 23.17 -14.71
CA ASP A 75 -3.80 22.18 -15.61
C ASP A 75 -5.33 22.35 -15.73
N ASP A 76 -5.92 23.35 -15.05
CA ASP A 76 -7.36 23.64 -15.13
C ASP A 76 -7.67 24.62 -16.29
N PRO A 77 -8.37 24.18 -17.36
CA PRO A 77 -8.69 25.04 -18.50
C PRO A 77 -9.54 26.25 -18.11
N GLU A 78 -10.37 26.15 -17.07
CA GLU A 78 -11.18 27.29 -16.61
C GLU A 78 -10.33 28.33 -15.87
N PHE A 79 -9.28 27.91 -15.15
CA PHE A 79 -8.35 28.82 -14.48
C PHE A 79 -7.52 29.63 -15.51
N LEU A 80 -6.98 28.95 -16.53
CA LEU A 80 -6.23 29.61 -17.61
C LEU A 80 -7.09 30.61 -18.39
N ARG A 81 -8.36 30.27 -18.68
CA ARG A 81 -9.30 31.17 -19.34
C ARG A 81 -9.55 32.44 -18.53
N ARG A 82 -9.66 32.35 -17.20
CA ARG A 82 -9.84 33.54 -16.34
C ARG A 82 -8.61 34.44 -16.37
N LEU A 83 -7.41 33.86 -16.31
CA LEU A 83 -6.14 34.58 -16.43
C LEU A 83 -6.02 35.35 -17.75
N ASP A 84 -6.39 34.73 -18.87
CA ASP A 84 -6.39 35.37 -20.18
C ASP A 84 -7.38 36.54 -20.26
N LEU A 85 -8.58 36.38 -19.68
CA LEU A 85 -9.58 37.46 -19.63
C LEU A 85 -9.10 38.64 -18.78
N GLU A 86 -8.45 38.38 -17.65
CA GLU A 86 -7.88 39.43 -16.79
C GLU A 86 -6.74 40.18 -17.49
N ARG A 87 -5.83 39.48 -18.18
CA ARG A 87 -4.76 40.12 -18.96
C ARG A 87 -5.32 41.08 -20.01
N ARG A 88 -6.30 40.63 -20.80
CA ARG A 88 -6.95 41.45 -21.84
C ARG A 88 -7.62 42.70 -21.28
N ARG A 89 -8.26 42.60 -20.11
CA ARG A 89 -8.87 43.77 -19.46
C ARG A 89 -7.83 44.80 -19.01
N ARG A 90 -6.71 44.34 -18.44
CA ARG A 90 -5.61 45.24 -18.02
C ARG A 90 -4.96 45.93 -19.21
N GLU A 91 -4.74 45.22 -20.32
CA GLU A 91 -4.20 45.80 -21.56
C GLU A 91 -5.12 46.88 -22.14
N GLN A 92 -6.44 46.68 -22.09
CA GLN A 92 -7.41 47.68 -22.55
C GLN A 92 -7.42 48.92 -21.65
N GLN A 93 -7.30 48.74 -20.33
CA GLN A 93 -7.22 49.85 -19.39
C GLN A 93 -5.94 50.66 -19.59
N ALA A 94 -4.78 49.99 -19.70
CA ALA A 94 -3.51 50.66 -19.96
C ALA A 94 -3.53 51.45 -21.28
N ARG A 95 -4.13 50.89 -22.33
CA ARG A 95 -4.25 51.55 -23.63
C ARG A 95 -5.24 52.72 -23.63
N GLY A 96 -6.25 52.69 -22.77
CA GLY A 96 -7.20 53.79 -22.59
C GLY A 96 -6.56 54.97 -21.85
N ASP A 97 -5.79 54.69 -20.80
CA ASP A 97 -5.05 55.70 -20.01
C ASP A 97 -4.05 56.46 -20.90
N ASP A 98 -3.29 55.75 -21.75
CA ASP A 98 -2.35 56.35 -22.70
C ASP A 98 -3.04 57.30 -23.72
N THR A 99 -4.29 57.01 -24.10
CA THR A 99 -5.03 57.85 -25.06
C THR A 99 -5.65 59.10 -24.43
N ASP A 100 -6.03 59.02 -23.15
CA ASP A 100 -6.59 60.15 -22.42
C ASP A 100 -5.50 61.17 -22.04
N ASP A 101 -4.29 60.70 -21.70
CA ASP A 101 -3.12 61.56 -21.47
C ASP A 101 -2.66 62.28 -22.76
N ALA A 102 -2.71 61.62 -23.92
CA ALA A 102 -2.35 62.22 -25.20
C ALA A 102 -3.37 63.24 -25.74
N ALA A 103 -4.64 63.16 -25.31
CA ALA A 103 -5.68 64.13 -25.66
C ALA A 103 -5.68 65.37 -24.73
N SER A 104 -4.94 65.31 -23.63
CA SER A 104 -4.86 66.34 -22.59
C SER A 104 -3.66 67.31 -22.74
N ALA A 105 -2.77 67.05 -23.71
CA ALA A 105 -1.56 67.83 -24.00
C ALA A 105 -1.70 68.66 -25.30
#